data_AF-A0A6G1KWU3-F1
#
_entry.id   AF-A0A6G1KWU3-F1
#
_cell.length_a   1.000
_cell.length_b   1.000
_cell.length_c   1.000
_cell.angle_alpha   90.00
_cell.angle_beta   90.00
_cell.angle_gamma   90.00
#
_symmetry.space_group_name_H-M   'P 1'
#
loop_
_entity.id
_entity.type
_entity.pdbx_description
1 polymer ?
#
loop_
_entity_poly.entity_id
_entity_poly.type
_entity_poly.pdbx_seq_one_letter_code
_entity_poly.pdbx_strand_id
1 'polypeptide(L)'
;EEVDAAIFDYDSFHDAKASVTEAKKAQQRQEAIERKPKYINNLLDAAARRKQDQMIAREKLLQKERENEGDEFADKEKFVTGAYKQQQEEARRLEAEEKKKAEEEEERRRKGGGGMQGFYKTMIEQTEKQHQETMEAALKVEKEGGSKLVEDFSSKSDADLVAEAIAKGSKVQVNEEGQIVDKRELLTAGLNVAPKSSSGAHNADHLKTANRPSPTNAFRSKDQSESQQAQRERQSRMIEEQIAAQEKRKRGEEEEERQRLEKAAKSSKSEKDVSDAKARYLARK
;
A
#
# COMPACT_ATOMS: atom_id res chain seq x y z
N GLU A 1 18.58 -6.00 51.32
CA GLU A 1 17.88 -6.11 50.03
C GLU A 1 18.02 -7.55 49.58
N GLU A 2 16.91 -8.26 49.45
CA GLU A 2 16.90 -9.54 48.72
C GLU A 2 16.74 -9.18 47.25
N VAL A 3 17.80 -9.40 46.47
CA VAL A 3 17.78 -9.20 45.02
C VAL A 3 17.19 -10.46 44.41
N ASP A 4 16.15 -10.30 43.59
CA ASP A 4 15.53 -11.40 42.86
C ASP A 4 16.59 -12.09 41.99
N ALA A 5 16.73 -13.42 42.14
CA ALA A 5 17.73 -14.21 41.44
C ALA A 5 17.52 -14.19 39.91
N ALA A 6 16.30 -13.89 39.45
CA ALA A 6 15.95 -13.79 38.04
C ALA A 6 16.42 -12.49 37.36
N ILE A 7 16.86 -11.47 38.12
CA ILE A 7 17.28 -10.17 37.56
C ILE A 7 18.49 -10.30 36.62
N PHE A 8 19.32 -11.33 36.79
CA PHE A 8 20.53 -11.55 35.99
C PHE A 8 20.42 -12.73 35.03
N ASP A 9 19.25 -13.34 34.87
CA ASP A 9 19.05 -14.47 33.96
C ASP A 9 18.80 -13.99 32.52
N TYR A 10 19.88 -13.53 31.86
CA TYR A 10 19.84 -13.06 30.48
C TYR A 10 19.70 -14.19 29.46
N ASP A 11 20.17 -15.39 29.81
CA ASP A 11 20.17 -16.54 28.91
C ASP A 11 18.73 -17.07 28.71
N SER A 12 17.93 -17.17 29.78
CA SER A 12 16.52 -17.59 29.64
C SER A 12 15.69 -16.63 28.79
N PHE A 13 15.94 -15.32 28.89
CA PHE A 13 15.29 -14.34 28.02
C PHE A 13 15.71 -14.49 26.57
N HIS A 14 17.00 -14.74 26.30
CA HIS A 14 17.49 -14.91 24.94
C HIS A 14 16.91 -16.18 24.29
N ASP A 15 16.83 -17.27 25.04
CA ASP A 15 16.21 -18.53 24.58
C ASP A 15 14.70 -18.38 24.36
N ALA A 16 14.01 -17.68 25.26
CA ALA A 16 12.60 -17.33 25.09
C ALA A 16 12.38 -16.44 23.85
N LYS A 17 13.29 -15.49 23.60
CA LYS A 17 13.22 -14.65 22.40
C LYS A 17 13.45 -15.46 21.13
N ALA A 18 14.43 -16.36 21.13
CA ALA A 18 14.70 -17.24 19.99
C ALA A 18 13.46 -18.10 19.67
N SER A 19 12.91 -18.80 20.65
CA SER A 19 11.71 -19.65 20.46
C SER A 19 10.49 -18.87 19.98
N VAL A 20 10.21 -17.68 20.52
CA VAL A 20 9.10 -16.82 20.04
C VAL A 20 9.33 -16.38 18.59
N THR A 21 10.56 -16.02 18.22
CA THR A 21 10.86 -15.60 16.84
C THR A 21 10.76 -16.76 15.86
N GLU A 22 11.13 -17.97 16.26
CA GLU A 22 11.02 -19.18 15.44
C GLU A 22 9.58 -19.63 15.27
N ALA A 23 8.79 -19.62 16.34
CA ALA A 23 7.35 -19.87 16.29
C ALA A 23 6.65 -18.90 15.31
N LYS A 24 6.99 -17.60 15.38
CA LYS A 24 6.49 -16.61 14.41
C LYS A 24 6.94 -16.89 12.98
N LYS A 25 8.19 -17.28 12.77
CA LYS A 25 8.68 -17.67 11.43
C LYS A 25 7.96 -18.91 10.90
N ALA A 26 7.71 -19.90 11.74
CA ALA A 26 6.98 -21.11 11.37
C ALA A 26 5.53 -20.78 10.99
N GLN A 27 4.85 -19.96 11.79
CA GLN A 27 3.51 -19.45 11.47
C GLN A 27 3.49 -18.67 10.14
N GLN A 28 4.45 -17.76 9.93
CA GLN A 28 4.56 -17.01 8.67
C GLN A 28 4.78 -17.92 7.45
N ARG A 29 5.50 -19.04 7.60
CA ARG A 29 5.68 -20.04 6.53
C ARG A 29 4.37 -20.76 6.23
N GLN A 30 3.63 -21.18 7.26
CA GLN A 30 2.31 -21.80 7.08
C GLN A 30 1.33 -20.82 6.42
N GLU A 31 1.27 -19.58 6.90
CA GLU A 31 0.47 -18.51 6.28
C GLU A 31 0.88 -18.25 4.83
N ALA A 32 2.17 -18.32 4.50
CA ALA A 32 2.65 -18.11 3.14
C ALA A 32 2.20 -19.24 2.18
N ILE A 33 2.10 -20.48 2.68
CA ILE A 33 1.59 -21.63 1.94
C ILE A 33 0.08 -21.48 1.71
N GLU A 34 -0.66 -21.01 2.71
CA GLU A 34 -2.11 -20.82 2.64
C GLU A 34 -2.53 -19.50 1.95
N ARG A 35 -1.60 -18.55 1.78
CA ARG A 35 -1.94 -17.21 1.31
C ARG A 35 -2.44 -17.24 -0.13
N LYS A 36 -3.69 -16.84 -0.29
CA LYS A 36 -4.25 -16.41 -1.57
C LYS A 36 -3.43 -15.23 -2.15
N PRO A 37 -3.42 -15.05 -3.47
CA PRO A 37 -2.65 -13.99 -4.13
C PRO A 37 -3.00 -12.61 -3.57
N LYS A 38 -1.97 -11.86 -3.19
CA LYS A 38 -2.04 -10.62 -2.40
C LYS A 38 -2.94 -9.52 -3.00
N TYR A 39 -3.18 -9.55 -4.32
CA TYR A 39 -3.85 -8.47 -5.04
C TYR A 39 -5.16 -8.87 -5.73
N ILE A 40 -5.49 -10.16 -5.84
CA ILE A 40 -6.70 -10.57 -6.58
C ILE A 40 -7.97 -10.09 -5.89
N ASN A 41 -8.04 -10.21 -4.56
CA ASN A 41 -9.20 -9.75 -3.82
C ASN A 41 -9.39 -8.24 -4.00
N ASN A 42 -8.32 -7.46 -3.85
CA ASN A 42 -8.38 -6.01 -4.06
C ASN A 42 -8.84 -5.64 -5.47
N LEU A 43 -8.44 -6.41 -6.50
CA LEU A 43 -8.90 -6.20 -7.87
C LEU A 43 -10.39 -6.52 -8.03
N LEU A 44 -10.85 -7.62 -7.44
CA LEU A 44 -12.26 -8.02 -7.44
C LEU A 44 -13.13 -7.01 -6.69
N ASP A 45 -12.68 -6.56 -5.52
CA ASP A 45 -13.35 -5.54 -4.70
C ASP A 45 -13.41 -4.21 -5.45
N ALA A 46 -12.32 -3.80 -6.11
CA ALA A 46 -12.31 -2.60 -6.94
C ALA A 46 -13.24 -2.72 -8.16
N ALA A 47 -13.33 -3.90 -8.78
CA ALA A 47 -14.27 -4.15 -9.86
C ALA A 47 -15.72 -4.12 -9.37
N ALA A 48 -16.01 -4.67 -8.19
CA ALA A 48 -17.32 -4.64 -7.56
C ALA A 48 -17.75 -3.20 -7.21
N ARG A 49 -16.85 -2.42 -6.59
CA ARG A 49 -17.07 -0.98 -6.31
C ARG A 49 -17.39 -0.19 -7.57
N ARG A 50 -16.60 -0.36 -8.65
CA ARG A 50 -16.89 0.31 -9.94
C ARG A 50 -18.26 -0.07 -10.51
N LYS A 51 -18.68 -1.33 -10.36
CA LYS A 51 -20.02 -1.74 -10.81
C LYS A 51 -21.09 -1.03 -9.99
N GLN A 52 -20.95 -0.97 -8.67
CA GLN A 52 -21.86 -0.23 -7.79
C GLN A 52 -21.91 1.26 -8.16
N ASP A 53 -20.76 1.90 -8.32
CA ASP A 53 -20.66 3.31 -8.73
C ASP A 53 -21.33 3.57 -10.08
N GLN A 54 -21.16 2.66 -11.05
CA GLN A 54 -21.84 2.77 -12.34
C GLN A 54 -23.36 2.66 -12.22
N MET A 55 -23.87 1.80 -11.33
CA MET A 55 -25.32 1.69 -11.08
C MET A 55 -25.85 2.97 -10.45
N ILE A 56 -25.18 3.49 -9.42
CA ILE A 56 -25.53 4.75 -8.75
C ILE A 56 -25.49 5.92 -9.75
N ALA A 57 -24.49 5.98 -10.62
CA ALA A 57 -24.37 7.03 -11.63
C ALA A 57 -25.52 6.97 -12.65
N ARG A 58 -25.90 5.78 -13.12
CA ARG A 58 -27.05 5.59 -14.00
C ARG A 58 -28.36 6.00 -13.33
N GLU A 59 -28.54 5.67 -12.05
CA GLU A 59 -29.72 6.06 -11.29
C GLU A 59 -29.83 7.57 -11.11
N LYS A 60 -28.72 8.24 -10.74
CA LYS A 60 -28.67 9.70 -10.64
C LYS A 60 -28.91 10.38 -11.99
N LEU A 61 -28.40 9.80 -13.08
CA LEU A 61 -28.66 10.29 -14.44
C LEU A 61 -30.16 10.19 -14.79
N LEU A 62 -30.78 9.03 -14.56
CA LEU A 62 -32.20 8.83 -14.79
C LEU A 62 -33.08 9.75 -13.92
N GLN A 63 -32.67 9.98 -12.67
CA GLN A 63 -33.35 10.94 -11.81
C GLN A 63 -33.27 12.36 -12.37
N LYS A 64 -32.08 12.79 -12.82
CA LYS A 64 -31.88 14.10 -13.44
C LYS A 64 -32.68 14.27 -14.73
N GLU A 65 -32.77 13.23 -15.56
CA GLU A 65 -33.62 13.23 -16.75
C GLU A 65 -35.09 13.43 -16.37
N ARG A 66 -35.59 12.73 -15.35
CA ARG A 66 -36.98 12.93 -14.86
C ARG A 66 -37.23 14.29 -14.23
N GLU A 67 -36.22 14.89 -13.59
CA GLU A 67 -36.33 16.25 -13.04
C GLU A 67 -36.41 17.28 -14.19
N ASN A 68 -35.62 17.10 -15.24
CA ASN A 68 -35.67 17.95 -16.43
C ASN A 68 -36.97 17.80 -17.22
N GLU A 69 -37.49 16.58 -17.36
CA GLU A 69 -38.79 16.28 -18.00
C GLU A 69 -39.98 16.54 -17.06
N GLY A 70 -39.73 16.83 -15.78
CA GLY A 70 -40.72 16.90 -14.72
C GLY A 70 -41.78 17.97 -14.93
N ASP A 71 -41.44 19.06 -15.63
CA ASP A 71 -42.38 20.13 -15.99
C ASP A 71 -43.37 19.69 -17.09
N GLU A 72 -42.97 18.76 -17.98
CA GLU A 72 -43.80 18.28 -19.09
C GLU A 72 -44.76 17.15 -18.67
N PHE A 73 -44.46 16.47 -17.55
CA PHE A 73 -45.21 15.32 -17.08
C PHE A 73 -45.71 15.47 -15.63
N ALA A 74 -45.77 16.70 -15.11
CA ALA A 74 -46.26 17.00 -13.76
C ALA A 74 -47.69 16.49 -13.50
N ASP A 75 -48.54 16.55 -14.53
CA ASP A 75 -49.95 16.14 -14.46
C ASP A 75 -50.17 14.63 -14.60
N LYS A 76 -49.10 13.83 -14.85
CA LYS A 76 -49.20 12.38 -15.04
C LYS A 76 -48.74 11.61 -13.82
N GLU A 77 -49.41 10.50 -13.55
CA GLU A 77 -49.08 9.62 -12.41
C GLU A 77 -47.71 8.94 -12.61
N LYS A 78 -46.89 8.91 -11.55
CA LYS A 78 -45.56 8.29 -11.55
C LYS A 78 -45.65 6.84 -11.06
N PHE A 79 -45.48 5.88 -11.97
CA PHE A 79 -45.47 4.46 -11.61
C PHE A 79 -44.04 3.96 -11.43
N VAL A 80 -43.76 3.40 -10.24
CA VAL A 80 -42.47 2.80 -9.92
C VAL A 80 -42.67 1.31 -9.70
N THR A 81 -41.94 0.47 -10.45
CA THR A 81 -42.00 -0.99 -10.29
C THR A 81 -41.41 -1.41 -8.94
N GLY A 82 -41.93 -2.49 -8.36
CA GLY A 82 -41.45 -3.00 -7.06
C GLY A 82 -39.94 -3.29 -7.05
N ALA A 83 -39.41 -3.84 -8.15
CA ALA A 83 -37.99 -4.10 -8.33
C ALA A 83 -37.12 -2.83 -8.29
N TYR A 84 -37.60 -1.73 -8.87
CA TYR A 84 -36.87 -0.46 -8.84
C TYR A 84 -36.85 0.16 -7.43
N LYS A 85 -37.95 0.04 -6.68
CA LYS A 85 -37.98 0.46 -5.26
C LYS A 85 -36.96 -0.33 -4.44
N GLN A 86 -36.87 -1.64 -4.65
CA GLN A 86 -35.89 -2.49 -3.97
C GLN A 86 -34.45 -2.10 -4.34
N GLN A 87 -34.16 -1.87 -5.63
CA GLN A 87 -32.84 -1.41 -6.08
C GLN A 87 -32.46 -0.05 -5.46
N GLN A 88 -33.40 0.90 -5.40
CA GLN A 88 -33.18 2.20 -4.79
C GLN A 88 -32.92 2.10 -3.29
N GLU A 89 -33.61 1.21 -2.58
CA GLU A 89 -33.38 0.96 -1.16
C GLU A 89 -32.03 0.28 -0.90
N GLU A 90 -31.65 -0.70 -1.71
CA GLU A 90 -30.34 -1.35 -1.64
C GLU A 90 -29.20 -0.36 -1.91
N ALA A 91 -29.33 0.47 -2.95
CA ALA A 91 -28.35 1.52 -3.26
C ALA A 91 -28.22 2.52 -2.11
N ARG A 92 -29.34 2.96 -1.52
CA ARG A 92 -29.35 3.87 -0.36
C ARG A 92 -28.69 3.25 0.88
N ARG A 93 -28.94 1.96 1.14
CA ARG A 93 -28.31 1.24 2.27
C ARG A 93 -26.80 1.16 2.09
N LEU A 94 -26.34 0.79 0.89
CA LEU A 94 -24.92 0.70 0.55
C LEU A 94 -24.22 2.08 0.67
N GLU A 95 -24.85 3.16 0.18
CA GLU A 95 -24.31 4.52 0.30
C GLU A 95 -24.18 4.95 1.78
N ALA A 96 -25.18 4.63 2.61
CA ALA A 96 -25.13 4.93 4.04
C ALA A 96 -24.03 4.14 4.78
N GLU A 97 -23.83 2.87 4.42
CA GLU A 97 -22.76 2.04 4.99
C GLU A 97 -21.36 2.52 4.57
N GLU A 98 -21.16 2.82 3.29
CA GLU A 98 -19.89 3.38 2.81
C GLU A 98 -19.61 4.75 3.44
N LYS A 99 -20.64 5.60 3.61
CA LYS A 99 -20.48 6.89 4.29
C LYS A 99 -20.07 6.73 5.75
N LYS A 100 -20.70 5.80 6.49
CA LYS A 100 -20.32 5.48 7.88
C LYS A 100 -18.88 4.98 7.96
N LYS A 101 -18.46 4.09 7.05
CA LYS A 101 -17.08 3.60 7.00
C LYS A 101 -16.09 4.71 6.68
N ALA A 102 -16.43 5.62 5.77
CA ALA A 102 -15.60 6.75 5.43
C ALA A 102 -15.43 7.71 6.62
N GLU A 103 -16.51 7.98 7.36
CA GLU A 103 -16.48 8.79 8.58
C GLU A 103 -15.63 8.13 9.67
N GLU A 104 -15.77 6.81 9.89
CA GLU A 104 -14.94 6.06 10.83
C GLU A 104 -13.45 6.04 10.43
N GLU A 105 -13.14 5.84 9.15
CA GLU A 105 -11.76 5.90 8.67
C GLU A 105 -11.18 7.31 8.83
N GLU A 106 -11.96 8.35 8.55
CA GLU A 106 -11.54 9.73 8.75
C GLU A 106 -11.30 10.03 10.24
N GLU A 107 -12.19 9.59 11.13
CA GLU A 107 -11.96 9.68 12.57
C GLU A 107 -10.72 8.94 13.01
N ARG A 108 -10.49 7.73 12.49
CA ARG A 108 -9.28 6.95 12.80
C ARG A 108 -8.03 7.67 12.29
N ARG A 109 -8.08 8.30 11.12
CA ARG A 109 -6.98 9.12 10.59
C ARG A 109 -6.74 10.36 11.46
N ARG A 110 -7.79 11.01 11.93
CA ARG A 110 -7.70 12.16 12.84
C ARG A 110 -7.12 11.76 14.21
N LYS A 111 -7.57 10.64 14.78
CA LYS A 111 -7.13 10.11 16.09
C LYS A 111 -5.77 9.42 16.03
N GLY A 112 -5.41 8.85 14.88
CA GLY A 112 -4.23 7.99 14.69
C GLY A 112 -2.89 8.71 14.58
N GLY A 113 -2.86 10.04 14.64
CA GLY A 113 -1.63 10.83 14.50
C GLY A 113 -1.05 10.75 13.08
N GLY A 114 -1.38 11.73 12.24
CA GLY A 114 -0.92 11.76 10.85
C GLY A 114 0.61 11.87 10.72
N GLY A 115 1.19 11.10 9.82
CA GLY A 115 2.60 11.22 9.41
C GLY A 115 3.57 10.28 10.12
N MET A 116 4.84 10.68 10.20
CA MET A 116 5.94 9.86 10.75
C MET A 116 5.74 9.49 12.23
N GLN A 117 5.11 10.36 13.02
CA GLN A 117 4.84 10.10 14.43
C GLN A 117 3.90 8.89 14.63
N GLY A 118 2.87 8.75 13.79
CA GLY A 118 2.00 7.58 13.79
C GLY A 118 2.76 6.30 13.47
N PHE A 119 3.65 6.35 12.47
CA PHE A 119 4.54 5.21 12.14
C PHE A 119 5.41 4.80 13.33
N TYR A 120 6.11 5.74 13.97
CA TYR A 120 6.95 5.45 15.14
C TYR A 120 6.13 4.92 16.32
N LYS A 121 4.92 5.45 16.55
CA LYS A 121 3.99 4.93 17.56
C LYS A 121 3.64 3.47 17.29
N THR A 122 3.21 3.13 16.07
CA THR A 122 2.94 1.72 15.71
C THR A 122 4.17 0.83 15.82
N MET A 123 5.35 1.34 15.46
CA MET A 123 6.60 0.59 15.60
C MET A 123 6.89 0.29 17.08
N ILE A 124 6.77 1.30 17.95
CA ILE A 124 6.96 1.15 19.41
C ILE A 124 5.93 0.15 19.97
N GLU A 125 4.64 0.32 19.66
CA GLU A 125 3.58 -0.60 20.09
C GLU A 125 3.84 -2.05 19.63
N GLN A 126 4.35 -2.24 18.41
CA GLN A 126 4.73 -3.57 17.93
C GLN A 126 5.93 -4.14 18.69
N THR A 127 6.95 -3.33 18.97
CA THR A 127 8.11 -3.77 19.74
C THR A 127 7.76 -4.09 21.19
N GLU A 128 6.87 -3.31 21.82
CA GLU A 128 6.38 -3.56 23.17
C GLU A 128 5.59 -4.87 23.24
N LYS A 129 4.69 -5.12 22.28
CA LYS A 129 3.96 -6.40 22.19
C LYS A 129 4.91 -7.59 22.02
N GLN A 130 5.92 -7.47 21.15
CA GLN A 130 6.93 -8.51 21.01
C GLN A 130 7.68 -8.75 22.32
N HIS A 131 8.03 -7.69 23.03
CA HIS A 131 8.72 -7.79 24.31
C HIS A 131 7.84 -8.46 25.37
N GLN A 132 6.57 -8.09 25.47
CA GLN A 132 5.59 -8.72 26.38
C GLN A 132 5.45 -10.22 26.09
N GLU A 133 5.29 -10.62 24.82
CA GLU A 133 5.23 -12.03 24.44
C GLU A 133 6.50 -12.80 24.81
N THR A 134 7.69 -12.19 24.67
CA THR A 134 8.95 -12.81 25.09
C THR A 134 9.07 -12.94 26.61
N MET A 135 8.59 -11.95 27.37
CA MET A 135 8.57 -12.03 28.84
C MET A 135 7.58 -13.09 29.32
N GLU A 136 6.40 -13.17 28.72
CA GLU A 136 5.43 -14.23 29.03
C GLU A 136 5.97 -15.61 28.67
N ALA A 137 6.71 -15.75 27.57
CA ALA A 137 7.36 -17.00 27.19
C ALA A 137 8.47 -17.37 28.18
N ALA A 138 9.33 -16.43 28.58
CA ALA A 138 10.38 -16.65 29.57
C ALA A 138 9.79 -17.07 30.93
N LEU A 139 8.74 -16.38 31.40
CA LEU A 139 8.04 -16.72 32.64
C LEU A 139 7.37 -18.10 32.59
N LYS A 140 6.92 -18.55 31.41
CA LYS A 140 6.40 -19.91 31.23
C LYS A 140 7.52 -20.94 31.32
N VAL A 141 8.66 -20.67 30.69
CA VAL A 141 9.85 -21.55 30.75
C VAL A 141 10.38 -21.67 32.18
N GLU A 142 10.42 -20.57 32.95
CA GLU A 142 10.79 -20.60 34.37
C GLU A 142 9.79 -21.41 35.22
N LYS A 143 8.49 -21.20 35.01
CA LYS A 143 7.44 -21.92 35.75
C LYS A 143 7.39 -23.42 35.44
N GLU A 144 7.74 -23.81 34.22
CA GLU A 144 7.74 -25.21 33.78
C GLU A 144 9.01 -25.97 34.18
N GLY A 145 9.95 -25.31 34.89
CA GLY A 145 11.17 -25.95 35.41
C GLY A 145 12.18 -26.21 34.31
N GLY A 146 13.08 -25.24 34.10
CA GLY A 146 14.01 -25.18 32.98
C GLY A 146 14.76 -26.49 32.66
N SER A 147 14.53 -27.00 31.46
CA SER A 147 15.53 -27.62 30.57
C SER A 147 14.80 -28.30 29.42
N LYS A 148 14.38 -27.51 28.43
CA LYS A 148 14.13 -28.07 27.11
C LYS A 148 14.88 -27.26 26.05
N LEU A 149 15.95 -27.92 25.61
CA LEU A 149 16.33 -27.99 24.21
C LEU A 149 16.83 -26.67 23.63
N VAL A 150 18.11 -26.40 23.88
CA VAL A 150 18.99 -26.11 22.76
C VAL A 150 18.98 -27.38 21.90
N GLU A 151 17.95 -27.55 21.05
CA GLU A 151 18.13 -28.36 19.86
C GLU A 151 19.17 -27.60 19.05
N ASP A 152 20.37 -28.15 19.03
CA ASP A 152 21.42 -27.75 18.12
C ASP A 152 20.82 -27.63 16.71
N PHE A 153 20.53 -26.40 16.29
CA PHE A 153 20.47 -26.03 14.88
C PHE A 153 21.89 -26.06 14.28
N SER A 154 22.65 -27.11 14.61
CA SER A 154 23.67 -27.65 13.73
C SER A 154 22.93 -28.06 12.46
N SER A 155 23.08 -27.27 11.41
CA SER A 155 22.92 -27.79 10.04
C SER A 155 23.58 -29.16 10.00
N LYS A 156 22.80 -30.23 9.72
CA LYS A 156 23.27 -31.62 9.64
C LYS A 156 24.73 -31.63 9.22
N SER A 157 25.60 -32.14 10.07
CA SER A 157 27.03 -32.11 9.81
C SER A 157 27.30 -32.78 8.47
N ASP A 158 28.35 -32.37 7.75
CA ASP A 158 28.67 -32.97 6.44
C ASP A 158 28.80 -34.51 6.55
N ALA A 159 29.19 -35.03 7.73
CA ALA A 159 29.21 -36.46 8.04
C ALA A 159 27.81 -37.12 8.04
N ASP A 160 26.79 -36.45 8.58
CA ASP A 160 25.41 -36.95 8.58
C ASP A 160 24.83 -36.96 7.17
N LEU A 161 25.19 -35.98 6.35
CA LEU A 161 24.79 -35.90 4.94
C LEU A 161 25.41 -37.02 4.10
N VAL A 162 26.66 -37.40 4.38
CA VAL A 162 27.32 -38.55 3.75
C VAL A 162 26.64 -39.86 4.12
N ALA A 163 26.37 -40.08 5.41
CA ALA A 163 25.70 -41.30 5.87
C ALA A 163 24.30 -41.45 5.22
N GLU A 164 23.55 -40.35 5.12
CA GLU A 164 22.24 -40.33 4.46
C GLU A 164 22.34 -40.58 2.94
N ALA A 165 23.37 -40.06 2.27
CA ALA A 165 23.58 -40.26 0.83
C ALA A 165 24.02 -41.70 0.49
N ILE A 166 24.89 -42.30 1.30
CA ILE A 166 25.31 -43.71 1.16
C ILE A 166 24.12 -44.64 1.41
N ALA A 167 23.29 -44.36 2.41
CA ALA A 167 22.06 -45.11 2.68
C ALA A 167 21.06 -45.03 1.51
N LYS A 168 21.04 -43.90 0.78
CA LYS A 168 20.24 -43.71 -0.44
C LYS A 168 20.87 -44.31 -1.71
N GLY A 169 22.06 -44.91 -1.60
CA GLY A 169 22.75 -45.56 -2.71
C GLY A 169 23.53 -44.61 -3.63
N SER A 170 23.72 -43.35 -3.24
CA SER A 170 24.57 -42.41 -3.96
C SER A 170 26.04 -42.65 -3.61
N LYS A 171 26.90 -42.71 -4.63
CA LYS A 171 28.35 -42.78 -4.44
C LYS A 171 28.88 -41.38 -4.18
N VAL A 172 29.28 -41.10 -2.94
CA VAL A 172 29.86 -39.82 -2.51
C VAL A 172 31.35 -40.01 -2.21
N GLN A 173 32.20 -39.18 -2.82
CA GLN A 173 33.64 -39.17 -2.55
C GLN A 173 33.95 -38.26 -1.36
N VAL A 174 34.70 -38.81 -0.40
CA VAL A 174 35.03 -38.15 0.87
C VAL A 174 36.55 -38.13 1.03
N ASN A 175 37.11 -37.00 1.45
CA ASN A 175 38.54 -36.85 1.77
C ASN A 175 38.90 -37.56 3.09
N GLU A 176 40.19 -37.69 3.37
CA GLU A 176 40.71 -38.29 4.62
C GLU A 176 40.22 -37.57 5.90
N GLU A 177 39.80 -36.29 5.76
CA GLU A 177 39.21 -35.48 6.84
C GLU A 177 37.67 -35.62 6.96
N GLY A 178 37.03 -36.53 6.21
CA GLY A 178 35.58 -36.73 6.28
C GLY A 178 34.74 -35.68 5.53
N GLN A 179 35.38 -34.77 4.79
CA GLN A 179 34.71 -33.74 4.00
C GLN A 179 34.35 -34.22 2.59
N ILE A 180 33.19 -33.80 2.09
CA ILE A 180 32.67 -34.18 0.77
C ILE A 180 33.38 -33.39 -0.33
N VAL A 181 34.01 -34.11 -1.24
CA VAL A 181 34.81 -33.51 -2.33
C VAL A 181 33.94 -32.84 -3.38
N ASP A 182 32.84 -33.50 -3.79
CA ASP A 182 31.87 -32.95 -4.74
C ASP A 182 30.44 -32.98 -4.18
N LYS A 183 29.93 -31.80 -3.81
CA LYS A 183 28.57 -31.63 -3.28
C LYS A 183 27.48 -31.93 -4.30
N ARG A 184 27.81 -32.09 -5.58
CA ARG A 184 26.85 -32.49 -6.62
C ARG A 184 26.45 -33.96 -6.52
N GLU A 185 27.31 -34.81 -5.96
CA GLU A 185 27.01 -36.24 -5.76
C GLU A 185 25.91 -36.47 -4.70
N LEU A 186 25.63 -35.46 -3.88
CA LEU A 186 24.51 -35.44 -2.92
C LEU A 186 23.15 -35.11 -3.58
N LEU A 187 23.16 -34.66 -4.84
CA LEU A 187 21.95 -34.26 -5.55
C LEU A 187 21.29 -35.47 -6.21
N THR A 188 19.95 -35.54 -6.12
CA THR A 188 19.17 -36.61 -6.74
C THR A 188 18.98 -36.39 -8.25
N ALA A 189 18.73 -37.45 -9.01
CA ALA A 189 18.44 -37.30 -10.45
C ALA A 189 17.09 -36.58 -10.65
N GLY A 190 17.13 -35.37 -11.20
CA GLY A 190 15.96 -34.50 -11.40
C GLY A 190 16.28 -33.01 -11.22
N LEU A 191 15.27 -32.14 -11.37
CA LEU A 191 15.41 -30.71 -11.10
C LEU A 191 15.45 -30.48 -9.57
N ASN A 192 16.64 -30.49 -8.98
CA ASN A 192 16.87 -30.28 -7.56
C ASN A 192 16.60 -28.81 -7.16
N VAL A 193 15.34 -28.43 -7.01
CA VAL A 193 14.95 -27.12 -6.48
C VAL A 193 14.95 -27.20 -4.96
N ALA A 194 16.09 -26.88 -4.33
CA ALA A 194 16.11 -26.71 -2.88
C ALA A 194 15.24 -25.48 -2.49
N PRO A 195 14.42 -25.55 -1.42
CA PRO A 195 13.88 -24.34 -0.82
C PRO A 195 15.07 -23.51 -0.30
N LYS A 196 15.26 -22.35 -0.92
CA LYS A 196 16.43 -21.47 -0.73
C LYS A 196 16.73 -21.22 0.76
N SER A 197 17.88 -21.72 1.24
CA SER A 197 18.45 -21.32 2.53
C SER A 197 18.99 -19.89 2.42
N SER A 198 18.78 -19.10 3.46
CA SER A 198 19.00 -17.64 3.45
C SER A 198 20.46 -17.26 3.72
N SER A 199 21.39 -17.67 2.86
CA SER A 199 22.76 -17.14 2.88
C SER A 199 23.15 -16.61 1.51
N GLY A 200 23.64 -15.36 1.48
CA GLY A 200 24.29 -14.78 0.32
C GLY A 200 23.38 -13.94 -0.58
N ALA A 201 23.49 -12.62 -0.40
CA ALA A 201 22.94 -11.58 -1.26
C ALA A 201 23.56 -11.58 -2.66
N HIS A 202 23.24 -12.58 -3.49
CA HIS A 202 23.58 -12.59 -4.92
C HIS A 202 22.42 -13.16 -5.72
N ASN A 203 21.32 -12.42 -5.84
CA ASN A 203 20.30 -12.62 -6.88
C ASN A 203 19.32 -11.43 -6.86
N ALA A 204 19.85 -10.24 -7.13
CA ALA A 204 19.08 -9.07 -7.53
C ALA A 204 19.49 -8.59 -8.94
N ASP A 205 19.94 -9.53 -9.79
CA ASP A 205 20.34 -9.22 -11.17
C ASP A 205 19.15 -8.95 -12.09
N HIS A 206 17.93 -9.22 -11.65
CA HIS A 206 16.70 -8.81 -12.32
C HIS A 206 16.20 -7.42 -11.87
N LEU A 207 16.85 -6.79 -10.88
CA LEU A 207 16.53 -5.44 -10.38
C LEU A 207 17.61 -4.39 -10.73
N LYS A 208 18.73 -4.78 -11.34
CA LYS A 208 19.73 -3.85 -11.87
C LYS A 208 19.51 -3.62 -13.37
N THR A 209 18.45 -2.89 -13.72
CA THR A 209 18.35 -2.27 -15.04
C THR A 209 19.22 -1.01 -15.05
N ALA A 210 20.53 -1.19 -15.22
CA ALA A 210 21.44 -0.11 -15.55
C ALA A 210 21.93 -0.33 -16.98
N ASN A 211 21.37 0.46 -17.92
CA ASN A 211 21.88 0.76 -19.25
C ASN A 211 22.66 -0.36 -19.97
N ARG A 212 21.93 -1.31 -20.58
CA ARG A 212 22.44 -2.07 -21.72
C ARG A 212 21.45 -1.94 -22.89
N PRO A 213 21.87 -1.49 -24.09
CA PRO A 213 21.02 -1.55 -25.26
C PRO A 213 20.76 -3.02 -25.59
N SER A 214 19.48 -3.39 -25.61
CA SER A 214 19.01 -4.74 -25.93
C SER A 214 19.29 -5.04 -27.41
N PRO A 215 19.74 -6.27 -27.78
CA PRO A 215 19.88 -6.64 -29.17
C PRO A 215 18.51 -6.62 -29.84
N THR A 216 18.45 -5.95 -30.98
CA THR A 216 17.24 -5.74 -31.77
C THR A 216 16.68 -7.07 -32.27
N ASN A 217 15.68 -7.63 -31.56
CA ASN A 217 14.80 -8.64 -32.12
C ASN A 217 13.89 -7.97 -33.16
N ALA A 218 14.20 -8.19 -34.44
CA ALA A 218 13.50 -7.65 -35.60
C ALA A 218 12.08 -8.22 -35.84
N PHE A 219 11.48 -8.85 -34.83
CA PHE A 219 10.13 -9.40 -34.89
C PHE A 219 9.33 -8.94 -33.64
N ARG A 220 8.98 -7.66 -33.59
CA ARG A 220 7.88 -7.17 -32.73
C ARG A 220 6.68 -6.90 -33.64
N SER A 221 5.53 -7.50 -33.31
CA SER A 221 4.31 -7.32 -34.11
C SER A 221 3.86 -5.86 -34.09
N LYS A 222 3.42 -5.37 -35.25
CA LYS A 222 2.93 -4.00 -35.50
C LYS A 222 1.80 -3.56 -34.54
N ASP A 223 1.10 -4.52 -33.95
CA ASP A 223 -0.01 -4.31 -33.01
C ASP A 223 0.43 -3.78 -31.64
N GLN A 224 1.63 -4.15 -31.15
CA GLN A 224 2.13 -3.66 -29.86
C GLN A 224 2.66 -2.23 -29.91
N SER A 225 3.15 -1.76 -31.07
CA SER A 225 3.57 -0.36 -31.23
C SER A 225 2.38 0.60 -31.19
N GLU A 226 1.25 0.22 -31.80
CA GLU A 226 0.03 1.02 -31.79
C GLU A 226 -0.56 1.12 -30.37
N SER A 227 -0.56 0.01 -29.62
CA SER A 227 -1.03 0.03 -28.22
C SER A 227 -0.18 0.94 -27.32
N GLN A 228 1.14 1.02 -27.53
CA GLN A 228 2.00 1.91 -26.75
C GLN A 228 1.85 3.38 -27.16
N GLN A 229 1.67 3.65 -28.46
CA GLN A 229 1.38 5.00 -28.95
C GLN A 229 0.02 5.51 -28.43
N ALA A 230 -1.02 4.68 -28.47
CA ALA A 230 -2.33 5.02 -27.94
C ALA A 230 -2.33 5.30 -26.43
N GLN A 231 -1.46 4.64 -25.66
CA GLN A 231 -1.28 4.93 -24.23
C GLN A 231 -0.58 6.28 -24.01
N ARG A 232 0.46 6.59 -24.80
CA ARG A 232 1.17 7.88 -24.74
C ARG A 232 0.27 9.04 -25.13
N GLU A 233 -0.54 8.89 -26.17
CA GLU A 233 -1.48 9.93 -26.61
C GLU A 233 -2.55 10.22 -25.55
N ARG A 234 -3.04 9.19 -24.84
CA ARG A 234 -3.97 9.38 -23.72
C ARG A 234 -3.33 10.12 -22.56
N GLN A 235 -2.07 9.78 -22.23
CA GLN A 235 -1.32 10.45 -21.17
C GLN A 235 -0.97 11.90 -21.55
N SER A 236 -0.57 12.15 -22.80
CA SER A 236 -0.26 13.51 -23.26
C SER A 236 -1.50 14.39 -23.28
N ARG A 237 -2.65 13.88 -23.74
CA ARG A 237 -3.92 14.62 -23.70
C ARG A 237 -4.36 14.98 -22.28
N MET A 238 -4.18 14.07 -21.31
CA MET A 238 -4.50 14.37 -19.91
C MET A 238 -3.61 15.48 -19.34
N ILE A 239 -2.31 15.44 -19.65
CA ILE A 239 -1.36 16.47 -19.21
C ILE A 239 -1.65 17.80 -19.88
N GLU A 240 -1.95 17.80 -21.19
CA GLU A 240 -2.33 18.98 -21.96
C GLU A 240 -3.60 19.62 -21.41
N GLU A 241 -4.62 18.82 -21.06
CA GLU A 241 -5.84 19.32 -20.44
C GLU A 241 -5.58 19.94 -19.04
N GLN A 242 -4.70 19.32 -18.25
CA GLN A 242 -4.29 19.89 -16.95
C GLN A 242 -3.55 21.22 -17.10
N ILE A 243 -2.65 21.33 -18.09
CA ILE A 243 -1.92 22.57 -18.38
C ILE A 243 -2.90 23.64 -18.87
N ALA A 244 -3.78 23.33 -19.82
CA ALA A 244 -4.79 24.26 -20.33
C ALA A 244 -5.75 24.73 -19.24
N ALA A 245 -6.16 23.85 -18.31
CA ALA A 245 -6.99 24.22 -17.17
C ALA A 245 -6.24 25.15 -16.20
N GLN A 246 -4.96 24.92 -15.95
CA GLN A 246 -4.13 25.81 -15.13
C GLN A 246 -3.93 27.18 -15.79
N GLU A 247 -3.65 27.22 -17.10
CA GLU A 247 -3.53 28.47 -17.85
C GLU A 247 -4.83 29.27 -17.86
N LYS A 248 -5.97 28.60 -18.01
CA LYS A 248 -7.29 29.27 -17.94
C LYS A 248 -7.57 29.84 -16.55
N ARG A 249 -7.19 29.14 -15.48
CA ARG A 249 -7.30 29.65 -14.10
C ARG A 249 -6.40 30.86 -13.88
N LYS A 250 -5.11 30.76 -14.25
CA LYS A 250 -4.16 31.87 -14.16
C LYS A 250 -4.64 33.10 -14.93
N ARG A 251 -5.16 32.91 -16.15
CA ARG A 251 -5.73 34.00 -16.94
C ARG A 251 -6.95 34.63 -16.27
N GLY A 252 -7.83 33.82 -15.68
CA GLY A 252 -8.96 34.33 -14.90
C GLY A 252 -8.52 35.15 -13.69
N GLU A 253 -7.53 34.65 -12.94
CA GLU A 253 -6.93 35.35 -11.80
C GLU A 253 -6.29 36.69 -12.23
N GLU A 254 -5.52 36.71 -13.33
CA GLU A 254 -4.94 37.94 -13.87
C GLU A 254 -6.00 38.94 -14.33
N GLU A 255 -7.08 38.49 -14.95
CA GLU A 255 -8.20 39.34 -15.35
C GLU A 255 -8.94 39.91 -14.12
N GLU A 256 -9.14 39.11 -13.08
CA GLU A 256 -9.71 39.56 -11.80
C GLU A 256 -8.80 40.55 -11.07
N GLU A 257 -7.49 40.31 -11.04
CA GLU A 257 -6.51 41.23 -10.48
C GLU A 257 -6.48 42.56 -11.24
N ARG A 258 -6.51 42.52 -12.58
CA ARG A 258 -6.63 43.73 -13.40
C ARG A 258 -7.90 44.50 -13.10
N GLN A 259 -9.05 43.82 -12.99
CA GLN A 259 -10.30 44.46 -12.61
C GLN A 259 -10.24 45.05 -11.19
N ARG A 260 -9.58 44.37 -10.25
CA ARG A 260 -9.38 44.86 -8.89
C ARG A 260 -8.50 46.11 -8.88
N LEU A 261 -7.41 46.12 -9.64
CA LEU A 261 -6.53 47.27 -9.81
C LEU A 261 -7.26 48.44 -10.48
N GLU A 262 -8.08 48.19 -11.51
CA GLU A 262 -8.90 49.23 -12.12
C GLU A 262 -9.93 49.81 -11.16
N LYS A 263 -10.63 48.96 -10.38
CA LYS A 263 -11.57 49.42 -9.37
C LYS A 263 -10.87 50.23 -8.27
N ALA A 264 -9.69 49.78 -7.83
CA ALA A 264 -8.86 50.49 -6.88
C ALA A 264 -8.45 51.87 -7.43
N ALA A 265 -7.95 51.93 -8.67
CA ALA A 265 -7.56 53.18 -9.35
C ALA A 265 -8.75 54.14 -9.56
N LYS A 266 -9.95 53.62 -9.87
CA LYS A 266 -11.17 54.41 -9.98
C LYS A 266 -11.68 54.92 -8.62
N SER A 267 -11.42 54.19 -7.53
CA SER A 267 -11.84 54.56 -6.18
C SER A 267 -10.84 55.49 -5.46
N SER A 268 -9.57 55.47 -5.85
CA SER A 268 -8.57 56.38 -5.33
C SER A 268 -8.79 57.78 -5.92
N LYS A 269 -8.93 58.79 -5.05
CA LYS A 269 -8.98 60.19 -5.47
C LYS A 269 -7.66 60.55 -6.15
N SER A 270 -7.72 61.18 -7.31
CA SER A 270 -6.51 61.60 -8.00
C SER A 270 -5.83 62.73 -7.24
N GLU A 271 -4.51 62.88 -7.39
CA GLU A 271 -3.77 64.00 -6.78
C GLU A 271 -4.33 65.36 -7.20
N LYS A 272 -4.90 65.45 -8.41
CA LYS A 272 -5.59 66.63 -8.91
C LYS A 272 -6.85 66.94 -8.09
N ASP A 273 -7.69 65.95 -7.80
CA ASP A 273 -8.89 66.10 -6.97
C ASP A 273 -8.54 66.54 -5.55
N VAL A 274 -7.45 66.01 -4.98
CA VAL A 274 -6.94 66.41 -3.66
C VAL A 274 -6.42 67.85 -3.69
N SER A 275 -5.70 68.25 -4.74
CA SER A 275 -5.17 69.61 -4.88
C SER A 275 -6.27 70.65 -5.08
N ASP A 276 -7.30 70.35 -5.87
CA ASP A 276 -8.46 71.22 -6.10
C ASP A 276 -9.30 71.35 -4.82
N ALA A 277 -9.54 70.25 -4.10
CA ALA A 277 -10.20 70.30 -2.79
C ALA A 277 -9.42 71.16 -1.77
N LYS A 278 -8.09 71.07 -1.76
CA LYS A 278 -7.22 71.89 -0.91
C LYS A 278 -7.25 73.36 -1.31
N ALA A 279 -7.25 73.67 -2.60
CA ALA A 279 -7.37 75.03 -3.12
C ALA A 279 -8.72 75.65 -2.76
N ARG A 280 -9.83 74.92 -2.92
CA ARG A 280 -11.17 75.35 -2.51
C ARG A 280 -11.28 75.58 -1.00
N TYR A 281 -10.66 74.72 -0.20
CA TYR A 281 -10.61 74.88 1.25
C TYR A 281 -9.83 76.14 1.67
N LEU A 282 -8.69 76.40 1.02
CA LEU A 282 -7.90 77.61 1.27
C LEU A 282 -8.61 78.89 0.79
N ALA A 283 -9.35 78.84 -0.32
CA ALA A 283 -10.11 80.00 -0.81
C ALA A 283 -11.34 80.33 0.07
N ARG A 284 -11.81 79.36 0.87
CA ARG A 284 -12.96 79.54 1.77
C ARG A 284 -12.57 80.03 3.17
N LYS A 285 -11.28 80.01 3.50
CA LYS A 285 -10.74 80.42 4.80
C LYS A 285 -10.08 81.80 4.68
#